data_AF-A0A525C6K7-F1
#
_entry.id   AF-A0A525C6K7-F1
#
_cell.length_a   1.000
_cell.length_b   1.000
_cell.length_c   1.000
_cell.angle_alpha   90.00
_cell.angle_beta   90.00
_cell.angle_gamma   90.00
#
_symmetry.space_group_name_H-M   'P 1'
#
loop_
_entity.id
_entity.type
_entity.pdbx_description
1 polymer ?
#
loop_
_entity_poly.entity_id
_entity_poly.type
_entity_poly.pdbx_seq_one_letter_code
_entity_poly.pdbx_strand_id
1 'polypeptide(L)'
;MNDKFRETFKTEALELLQTLETTALDLESDPENEASISSVFRVMHTIKGSGAMFGYQHISRFTHELETVMDDVRQGRMQVTQQLIDILLTSRDHIL
;
A
#
# COMPACT_ATOMS: atom_id res chain seq x y z
N MET A 1 -9.43 23.62 -2.92
CA MET A 1 -9.11 22.34 -3.56
C MET A 1 -10.32 21.96 -4.39
N ASN A 2 -10.16 21.73 -5.71
CA ASN A 2 -11.30 21.46 -6.60
C ASN A 2 -11.88 20.08 -6.26
N ASP A 3 -13.19 19.98 -5.97
CA ASP A 3 -13.82 18.73 -5.51
C ASP A 3 -13.60 17.57 -6.49
N LYS A 4 -13.47 17.87 -7.78
CA LYS A 4 -13.11 16.90 -8.83
C LYS A 4 -11.79 16.17 -8.56
N PHE A 5 -10.76 16.86 -8.06
CA PHE A 5 -9.46 16.24 -7.78
C PHE A 5 -9.51 15.33 -6.56
N ARG A 6 -10.37 15.64 -5.58
CA ARG A 6 -10.58 14.81 -4.40
C ARG A 6 -11.26 13.50 -4.75
N GLU A 7 -12.31 13.57 -5.59
CA GLU A 7 -13.00 12.37 -6.07
C GLU A 7 -12.08 11.51 -6.95
N THR A 8 -11.28 12.12 -7.83
CA THR A 8 -10.28 11.36 -8.62
C THR A 8 -9.29 10.63 -7.73
N PHE A 9 -8.70 11.31 -6.74
CA PHE A 9 -7.79 10.68 -5.79
C PHE A 9 -8.46 9.53 -5.03
N LYS A 10 -9.68 9.75 -4.54
CA LYS A 10 -10.42 8.74 -3.78
C LYS A 10 -10.69 7.50 -4.62
N THR A 11 -11.15 7.65 -5.87
CA THR A 11 -11.40 6.52 -6.76
C THR A 11 -10.11 5.74 -7.05
N GLU A 12 -9.02 6.43 -7.38
CA GLU A 12 -7.72 5.80 -7.63
C GLU A 12 -7.21 5.06 -6.38
N ALA A 13 -7.29 5.69 -5.21
CA ALA A 13 -6.88 5.07 -3.95
C ALA A 13 -7.70 3.81 -3.64
N LEU A 14 -9.02 3.81 -3.89
CA LEU A 14 -9.87 2.64 -3.67
C LEU A 14 -9.49 1.46 -4.58
N GLU A 15 -9.20 1.70 -5.85
CA GLU A 15 -8.75 0.66 -6.79
C GLU A 15 -7.40 0.06 -6.37
N LEU A 16 -6.49 0.92 -5.92
CA LEU A 16 -5.18 0.53 -5.40
C LEU A 16 -5.33 -0.29 -4.10
N LEU A 17 -6.20 0.11 -3.19
CA LEU A 17 -6.45 -0.61 -1.93
C LEU A 17 -7.12 -1.97 -2.13
N GLN A 18 -7.95 -2.14 -3.17
CA GLN A 18 -8.46 -3.46 -3.58
C GLN A 18 -7.35 -4.37 -4.11
N THR A 19 -6.41 -3.78 -4.88
CA THR A 19 -5.23 -4.49 -5.35
C THR A 19 -4.34 -4.92 -4.18
N LEU A 20 -4.14 -4.05 -3.19
CA LEU A 20 -3.41 -4.37 -1.96
C LEU A 20 -4.03 -5.55 -1.21
N GLU A 21 -5.34 -5.53 -1.00
CA GLU A 21 -6.05 -6.61 -0.30
C GLU A 21 -5.84 -7.95 -0.99
N THR A 22 -6.08 -8.01 -2.30
CA THR A 22 -5.93 -9.25 -3.08
C THR A 22 -4.49 -9.77 -3.02
N THR A 23 -3.51 -8.88 -3.22
CA THR A 23 -2.09 -9.26 -3.23
C THR A 23 -1.54 -9.61 -1.84
N ALA A 24 -2.09 -9.02 -0.77
CA ALA A 24 -1.74 -9.39 0.60
C ALA A 24 -2.25 -10.80 0.94
N LEU A 25 -3.44 -11.18 0.47
CA LEU A 25 -3.95 -12.55 0.62
C LEU A 25 -3.15 -13.56 -0.23
N ASP A 26 -2.68 -13.18 -1.41
CA ASP A 26 -1.77 -14.02 -2.19
C ASP A 26 -0.45 -14.28 -1.43
N LEU A 27 0.09 -13.24 -0.77
CA LEU A 27 1.27 -13.35 0.09
C LEU A 27 1.06 -14.20 1.34
N GLU A 28 -0.18 -14.34 1.81
CA GLU A 28 -0.52 -15.28 2.89
C GLU A 28 -0.32 -16.74 2.45
N SER A 29 -0.63 -17.03 1.19
CA SER A 29 -0.47 -18.37 0.61
C SER A 29 0.96 -18.63 0.11
N ASP A 30 1.62 -17.60 -0.43
CA ASP A 30 2.97 -17.67 -0.98
C ASP A 30 3.81 -16.44 -0.55
N PRO A 31 4.41 -16.48 0.67
CA PRO A 31 5.11 -15.33 1.25
C PRO A 31 6.39 -14.91 0.51
N GLU A 32 6.94 -15.78 -0.33
CA GLU A 32 8.16 -15.53 -1.10
C GLU A 32 7.88 -15.04 -2.53
N ASN A 33 6.60 -14.82 -2.87
CA ASN A 33 6.19 -14.36 -4.20
C ASN A 33 6.68 -12.94 -4.49
N GLU A 34 7.82 -12.82 -5.18
CA GLU A 34 8.44 -11.54 -5.52
C GLU A 34 7.53 -10.60 -6.32
N ALA A 35 6.62 -11.15 -7.14
CA ALA A 35 5.67 -10.36 -7.92
C ALA A 35 4.62 -9.71 -7.01
N SER A 36 4.08 -10.47 -6.06
CA SER A 36 3.12 -9.96 -5.06
C SER A 36 3.78 -8.95 -4.12
N ILE A 37 4.99 -9.22 -3.63
CA ILE A 37 5.80 -8.27 -2.82
C ILE A 37 6.00 -6.96 -3.60
N SER A 38 6.40 -7.06 -4.87
CA SER A 38 6.62 -5.88 -5.73
C SER A 38 5.32 -5.12 -6.02
N SER A 39 4.19 -5.82 -6.12
CA SER A 39 2.87 -5.22 -6.32
C SER A 39 2.45 -4.40 -5.11
N VAL A 40 2.54 -4.97 -3.90
CA VAL A 40 2.22 -4.28 -2.64
C VAL A 40 3.08 -3.02 -2.48
N PHE A 41 4.39 -3.12 -2.73
CA PHE A 41 5.28 -1.95 -2.71
C PHE A 41 4.82 -0.85 -3.68
N ARG A 42 4.46 -1.20 -4.92
CA ARG A 42 3.99 -0.23 -5.93
C ARG A 42 2.67 0.42 -5.55
N VAL A 43 1.77 -0.31 -4.90
CA VAL A 43 0.52 0.25 -4.38
C VAL A 43 0.83 1.33 -3.35
N MET A 44 1.66 1.04 -2.34
CA MET A 44 2.06 2.02 -1.32
C MET A 44 2.76 3.23 -1.94
N HIS A 45 3.68 3.00 -2.88
CA HIS A 45 4.40 4.05 -3.58
C HIS A 45 3.49 4.99 -4.37
N THR A 46 2.49 4.43 -5.06
CA THR A 46 1.53 5.22 -5.84
C THR A 46 0.63 6.03 -4.91
N ILE A 47 0.04 5.43 -3.87
CA ILE A 47 -0.81 6.15 -2.91
C ILE A 47 -0.02 7.26 -2.20
N LYS A 48 1.25 7.01 -1.83
CA LYS A 48 2.15 8.04 -1.28
C LYS A 48 2.29 9.23 -2.23
N GLY A 49 2.60 8.96 -3.50
CA GLY A 49 2.81 9.98 -4.52
C GLY A 49 1.55 10.78 -4.82
N SER A 50 0.44 10.09 -5.08
CA SER A 50 -0.87 10.71 -5.31
C SER A 50 -1.33 11.52 -4.09
N GLY A 51 -1.16 10.98 -2.88
CA GLY A 51 -1.47 11.67 -1.62
C GLY A 51 -0.68 12.97 -1.46
N ALA A 52 0.62 12.97 -1.74
CA ALA A 52 1.44 14.18 -1.73
C ALA A 52 0.99 15.20 -2.80
N MET A 53 0.73 14.74 -4.02
CA MET A 53 0.31 15.56 -5.16
C MET A 53 -1.01 16.30 -4.88
N PHE A 54 -1.96 15.63 -4.23
CA PHE A 54 -3.26 16.21 -3.88
C PHE A 54 -3.29 16.88 -2.48
N GLY A 55 -2.15 16.98 -1.79
CA GLY A 55 -2.04 17.68 -0.50
C GLY A 55 -2.48 16.87 0.73
N TYR A 56 -2.73 15.57 0.59
CA TYR A 56 -3.02 14.65 1.68
C TYR A 56 -1.73 14.18 2.36
N GLN A 57 -1.05 15.09 3.07
CA GLN A 57 0.22 14.77 3.71
C GLN A 57 0.14 13.65 4.76
N HIS A 58 -0.98 13.50 5.46
CA HIS A 58 -1.16 12.44 6.45
C HIS A 58 -1.17 11.05 5.79
N ILE A 59 -1.90 10.89 4.68
CA ILE A 59 -1.91 9.65 3.89
C ILE A 59 -0.51 9.39 3.34
N SER A 60 0.13 10.40 2.74
CA SER A 60 1.46 10.26 2.16
C SER A 60 2.52 9.81 3.19
N ARG A 61 2.49 10.37 4.41
CA ARG A 61 3.40 9.94 5.47
C ARG A 61 3.09 8.52 5.96
N PHE A 62 1.82 8.19 6.14
CA PHE A 62 1.41 6.87 6.59
C PHE A 62 1.82 5.78 5.59
N THR A 63 1.56 5.98 4.29
CA THR A 63 1.93 5.00 3.27
C THR A 63 3.42 4.89 3.04
N HIS A 64 4.19 5.95 3.35
CA HIS A 64 5.64 5.89 3.29
C HIS A 64 6.24 4.91 4.32
N GLU A 65 5.68 4.81 5.52
CA GLU A 65 6.14 3.84 6.52
C GLU A 65 5.94 2.40 6.02
N LEU A 66 4.78 2.11 5.41
CA LEU A 66 4.49 0.80 4.80
C LEU A 66 5.36 0.51 3.58
N GLU A 67 5.59 1.53 2.73
CA GLU A 67 6.51 1.42 1.60
C GLU A 67 7.93 1.05 2.08
N THR A 68 8.40 1.65 3.18
CA THR A 68 9.71 1.36 3.77
C THR A 68 9.81 -0.09 4.23
N VAL A 69 8.80 -0.59 4.95
CA VAL A 69 8.75 -1.99 5.39
C VAL A 69 8.77 -2.94 4.20
N MET A 70 7.99 -2.65 3.16
CA MET A 70 7.96 -3.49 1.95
C MET A 70 9.25 -3.39 1.12
N ASP A 71 9.97 -2.28 1.18
CA ASP A 71 11.30 -2.15 0.58
C ASP A 71 12.32 -3.03 1.29
N ASP A 72 12.27 -3.12 2.62
CA ASP A 72 13.08 -4.06 3.41
C ASP A 72 12.80 -5.51 3.04
N VAL A 73 11.53 -5.86 2.82
CA VAL A 73 11.14 -7.20 2.33
C VAL A 73 11.73 -7.47 0.94
N ARG A 74 11.61 -6.53 0.00
CA ARG A 74 12.19 -6.66 -1.36
C ARG A 74 13.69 -6.83 -1.35
N GLN A 75 14.37 -6.24 -0.38
CA GLN A 75 15.82 -6.32 -0.23
C GLN A 75 16.26 -7.55 0.59
N GLY A 76 15.34 -8.43 0.98
CA GLY A 76 15.62 -9.62 1.77
C GLY A 76 16.05 -9.33 3.21
N ARG A 77 15.85 -8.09 3.70
CA ARG A 77 16.13 -7.72 5.09
C ARG A 77 15.03 -8.14 6.05
N MET A 78 13.82 -8.37 5.54
CA MET A 78 12.66 -8.81 6.29
C MET A 78 11.93 -9.90 5.50
N GLN A 79 11.30 -10.84 6.21
CA GLN A 79 10.44 -11.84 5.58
C GLN A 79 8.97 -11.43 5.71
N VAL A 80 8.16 -11.84 4.74
CA VAL A 80 6.71 -11.72 4.87
C VAL A 80 6.25 -12.68 5.97
N THR A 81 5.50 -12.14 6.94
CA THR A 81 4.95 -12.90 8.06
C THR A 81 3.45 -12.66 8.14
N GLN A 82 2.71 -13.52 8.85
CA GLN A 82 1.29 -13.30 9.11
C GLN A 82 1.04 -11.92 9.75
N GLN A 83 1.89 -11.52 10.70
CA GLN A 83 1.77 -10.22 11.34
C GLN A 83 1.92 -9.05 10.35
N LEU A 84 2.81 -9.18 9.36
CA LEU A 84 2.96 -8.16 8.32
C LEU A 84 1.71 -8.11 7.42
N ILE A 85 1.15 -9.26 7.07
CA ILE A 85 -0.09 -9.34 6.28
C ILE A 85 -1.24 -8.67 7.04
N ASP A 86 -1.42 -8.98 8.32
CA ASP A 86 -2.44 -8.36 9.17
C ASP A 86 -2.26 -6.82 9.24
N ILE A 87 -1.01 -6.34 9.33
CA ILE A 87 -0.69 -4.92 9.29
C ILE A 87 -1.07 -4.30 7.94
N LEU A 88 -0.78 -4.96 6.82
CA LEU A 88 -1.14 -4.48 5.48
C LEU A 88 -2.66 -4.35 5.31
N LEU A 89 -3.42 -5.36 5.74
CA LEU A 89 -4.88 -5.37 5.68
C LEU A 89 -5.50 -4.33 6.62
N THR A 90 -4.99 -4.21 7.85
CA THR A 90 -5.45 -3.17 8.79
C THR A 90 -5.12 -1.77 8.29
N SER A 91 -3.96 -1.60 7.65
CA SER A 91 -3.54 -0.32 7.07
C SER A 91 -4.42 0.09 5.90
N ARG A 92 -4.83 -0.86 5.07
CA ARG A 92 -5.82 -0.64 4.00
C ARG A 92 -7.12 -0.10 4.58
N ASP A 93 -7.64 -0.72 5.63
CA ASP A 93 -8.88 -0.28 6.30
C ASP A 93 -8.74 1.10 6.95
N HIS A 94 -7.54 1.47 7.39
CA HIS A 94 -7.27 2.80 7.94
C HIS A 94 -7.22 3.92 6.88
N ILE A 95 -6.82 3.60 5.65
CA ILE A 95 -6.74 4.57 4.54
C ILE A 95 -8.12 4.81 3.90
N LEU A 96 -8.99 3.78 3.92
CA LEU A 96 -10.38 3.80 3.45
C LEU A 96 -11.25 4.87 4.14
#